data_AF-A0A257AN06-F1
#
_entry.id   AF-A0A257AN06-F1
#
_cell.length_a   1.000
_cell.length_b   1.000
_cell.length_c   1.000
_cell.angle_alpha   90.00
_cell.angle_beta   90.00
_cell.angle_gamma   90.00
#
_symmetry.space_group_name_H-M   'P 1'
#
loop_
_entity.id
_entity.type
_entity.pdbx_description
1 polymer ?
#
loop_
_entity_poly.entity_id
_entity_poly.type
_entity_poly.pdbx_seq_one_letter_code
_entity_poly.pdbx_strand_id
1 'polypeptide(L)'
;MGNLEKMKYKNIWNGEQLTLVELSAGSEINAKPGKVTVYIGDVKKALSLLPAESVDCVVTSPPYWKQRDYKHPDQIGQEDSYPDYIGQEDSYPDYIKTLVDVFNEVKSVLKPTGTFFLNVGYKYQNKELLLIPELLAAELQRNGWALLNKIIWNKPNERLGTPE
;
A
#
# COMPACT_ATOMS: atom_id res chain seq x y z
N MET A 1 -9.64 19.52 35.75
CA MET A 1 -9.69 18.13 35.28
C MET A 1 -10.63 18.09 34.08
N GLY A 2 -10.07 18.16 32.87
CA GLY A 2 -10.83 18.31 31.63
C GLY A 2 -11.43 16.98 31.16
N ASN A 3 -12.69 17.05 30.76
CA ASN A 3 -13.52 15.94 30.32
C ASN A 3 -12.99 15.42 28.96
N LEU A 4 -12.57 14.14 28.91
CA LEU A 4 -12.26 13.43 27.67
C LEU A 4 -13.57 13.12 26.94
N GLU A 5 -14.00 13.99 26.02
CA GLU A 5 -15.09 13.64 25.11
C GLU A 5 -14.66 12.45 24.25
N LYS A 6 -15.39 11.34 24.39
CA LYS A 6 -15.21 10.11 23.63
C LYS A 6 -15.41 10.40 22.14
N MET A 7 -14.44 10.02 21.30
CA MET A 7 -14.59 9.99 19.85
C MET A 7 -15.91 9.30 19.46
N LYS A 8 -16.75 9.95 18.66
CA LYS A 8 -17.99 9.37 18.15
C LYS A 8 -17.71 8.57 16.88
N TYR A 9 -17.42 7.28 17.04
CA TYR A 9 -17.39 6.34 15.93
C TYR A 9 -18.82 6.10 15.43
N LYS A 10 -19.10 6.32 14.15
CA LYS A 10 -20.37 5.92 13.53
C LYS A 10 -20.16 4.58 12.82
N ASN A 11 -20.35 3.49 13.57
CA ASN A 11 -20.27 2.12 13.03
C ASN A 11 -21.49 1.85 12.13
N ILE A 12 -21.29 1.73 10.82
CA ILE A 12 -22.29 1.16 9.90
C ILE A 12 -21.76 -0.22 9.52
N TRP A 13 -22.34 -1.28 10.10
CA TRP A 13 -21.93 -2.66 9.89
C TRP A 13 -22.94 -3.34 8.95
N ASN A 14 -22.52 -3.78 7.77
CA ASN A 14 -23.38 -4.41 6.76
C ASN A 14 -22.90 -5.82 6.33
N GLY A 15 -22.08 -6.48 7.15
CA GLY A 15 -21.64 -7.85 6.89
C GLY A 15 -20.51 -8.02 5.86
N GLU A 16 -20.10 -6.95 5.15
CA GLU A 16 -18.98 -6.96 4.20
C GLU A 16 -18.01 -5.77 4.43
N GLN A 17 -17.62 -5.62 5.69
CA GLN A 17 -16.32 -5.16 6.19
C GLN A 17 -15.63 -3.95 5.52
N LEU A 18 -16.29 -2.78 5.52
CA LEU A 18 -15.59 -1.49 5.55
C LEU A 18 -16.18 -0.63 6.66
N THR A 19 -15.32 -0.16 7.58
CA THR A 19 -15.73 0.82 8.61
C THR A 19 -15.15 2.19 8.25
N LEU A 20 -16.03 3.20 8.19
CA LEU A 20 -15.65 4.60 8.02
C LEU A 20 -15.43 5.24 9.40
N VAL A 21 -14.24 5.76 9.65
CA VAL A 21 -13.93 6.56 10.84
C VAL A 21 -13.59 7.99 10.42
N GLU A 22 -14.46 8.93 10.74
CA GLU A 22 -14.15 10.37 10.65
C GLU A 22 -13.43 10.78 11.93
N LEU A 23 -12.18 11.24 11.79
CA LEU A 23 -11.39 11.74 12.91
C LEU A 23 -11.46 13.28 12.91
N SER A 24 -12.13 13.86 13.91
CA SER A 24 -11.94 15.27 14.27
C SER A 24 -10.77 15.36 15.24
N ALA A 25 -9.70 16.07 14.86
CA ALA A 25 -8.53 16.22 15.71
C ALA A 25 -8.88 16.99 17.01
N GLY A 26 -8.55 16.41 18.16
CA GLY A 26 -8.58 17.05 19.47
C GLY A 26 -7.17 17.28 20.00
N SER A 27 -6.64 18.50 19.85
CA SER A 27 -5.60 19.21 20.61
C SER A 27 -5.10 20.39 19.78
N GLU A 28 -4.73 21.50 20.43
CA GLU A 28 -4.36 22.77 19.78
C GLU A 28 -3.14 22.63 18.86
N ILE A 29 -3.41 22.41 17.58
CA ILE A 29 -2.49 22.66 16.47
C ILE A 29 -2.96 23.93 15.76
N ASN A 30 -2.07 24.91 15.57
CA ASN A 30 -2.35 26.16 14.83
C ASN A 30 -2.45 25.92 13.30
N ALA A 31 -3.10 24.84 12.90
CA ALA A 31 -3.49 24.53 11.53
C ALA A 31 -4.94 24.07 11.60
N LYS A 32 -5.82 24.62 10.75
CA LYS A 32 -7.20 24.09 10.63
C LYS A 32 -7.08 22.63 10.19
N PRO A 33 -7.44 21.63 11.02
CA PRO A 33 -7.35 20.24 10.63
C PRO A 33 -8.30 20.03 9.45
N GLY A 34 -7.80 19.43 8.36
CA GLY A 34 -8.67 18.93 7.30
C GLY A 34 -9.59 17.82 7.84
N LYS A 35 -10.67 17.51 7.12
CA LYS A 35 -11.47 16.32 7.42
C LYS A 35 -10.61 15.08 7.12
N VAL A 36 -10.35 14.24 8.13
CA VAL A 36 -9.63 12.98 7.97
C VAL A 36 -10.63 11.83 8.01
N THR A 37 -10.55 10.97 7.00
CA THR A 37 -11.40 9.81 6.83
C THR A 37 -10.53 8.57 6.75
N VAL A 38 -10.82 7.57 7.58
CA VAL A 38 -10.13 6.28 7.58
C VAL A 38 -11.11 5.19 7.18
N TYR A 39 -10.72 4.39 6.19
CA TYR A 39 -11.43 3.16 5.80
C TYR A 39 -10.67 1.96 6.35
N ILE A 40 -11.36 1.10 7.10
CA ILE A 40 -10.77 -0.13 7.64
C ILE A 40 -11.35 -1.33 6.86
N GLY A 41 -10.51 -2.00 6.08
CA GLY A 41 -10.85 -3.21 5.32
C GLY A 41 -9.96 -3.39 4.09
N ASP A 42 -10.44 -4.19 3.14
CA ASP A 42 -9.76 -4.42 1.86
C ASP A 42 -9.61 -3.11 1.06
N VAL A 43 -8.41 -2.88 0.53
CA VAL A 43 -8.07 -1.63 -0.15
C VAL A 43 -8.85 -1.45 -1.46
N LYS A 44 -9.11 -2.52 -2.22
CA LYS A 44 -9.85 -2.42 -3.49
C LYS A 44 -11.30 -2.07 -3.22
N LYS A 45 -11.91 -2.67 -2.20
CA LYS A 45 -13.24 -2.27 -1.74
C LYS A 45 -13.26 -0.80 -1.31
N ALA A 46 -12.27 -0.35 -0.54
CA ALA A 46 -12.20 1.06 -0.10
C ALA A 46 -12.08 2.03 -1.29
N LEU A 47 -11.22 1.71 -2.26
CA LEU A 47 -11.04 2.50 -3.47
C LEU A 47 -12.33 2.57 -4.31
N SER A 48 -13.09 1.48 -4.40
CA SER A 48 -14.37 1.46 -5.14
C SER A 48 -15.46 2.37 -4.55
N LEU A 49 -15.31 2.83 -3.30
CA LEU A 49 -16.22 3.79 -2.68
C LEU A 49 -15.86 5.24 -2.99
N LEU A 50 -14.67 5.50 -3.52
CA LEU A 50 -14.22 6.84 -3.86
C LEU A 50 -14.70 7.20 -5.29
N PRO A 51 -15.10 8.46 -5.54
CA PRO A 51 -15.40 8.90 -6.89
C PRO A 51 -14.16 8.81 -7.78
N ALA A 52 -14.38 8.51 -9.07
CA ALA A 52 -13.32 8.59 -10.07
C ALA A 52 -12.71 9.99 -10.12
N GLU A 53 -11.41 10.08 -10.43
CA GLU A 53 -10.69 11.35 -10.59
C GLU A 53 -10.88 12.35 -9.41
N SER A 54 -10.95 11.83 -8.18
CA SER A 54 -11.19 12.66 -6.99
C SER A 54 -9.94 12.88 -6.14
N VAL A 55 -8.89 12.07 -6.34
CA VAL A 55 -7.66 12.09 -5.54
C VAL A 55 -6.54 12.83 -6.27
N ASP A 56 -5.92 13.81 -5.62
CA ASP A 56 -4.79 14.58 -6.15
C ASP A 56 -3.43 13.89 -5.96
N CYS A 57 -3.26 13.15 -4.85
CA CYS A 57 -1.99 12.55 -4.50
C CYS A 57 -2.21 11.26 -3.72
N VAL A 58 -1.46 10.22 -4.08
CA VAL A 58 -1.40 8.96 -3.35
C VAL A 58 0.04 8.73 -2.92
N VAL A 59 0.24 8.41 -1.64
CA VAL A 59 1.54 8.03 -1.08
C VAL A 59 1.35 6.71 -0.38
N THR A 60 2.09 5.68 -0.79
CA THR A 60 1.95 4.35 -0.18
C THR A 60 3.26 3.58 -0.11
N SER A 61 3.31 2.66 0.84
CA SER A 61 4.27 1.56 0.89
C SER A 61 3.47 0.27 1.08
N PRO A 62 3.27 -0.56 0.04
CA PRO A 62 2.55 -1.82 0.21
C PRO A 62 3.32 -2.72 1.18
N PRO A 63 2.70 -3.78 1.73
CA PRO A 63 3.44 -4.85 2.37
C PRO A 63 4.57 -5.34 1.43
N TYR A 64 5.81 -5.35 1.91
CA TYR A 64 6.94 -5.82 1.10
C TYR A 64 6.93 -7.33 1.03
N TRP A 65 7.23 -7.85 -0.16
CA TRP A 65 7.22 -9.29 -0.43
C TRP A 65 8.09 -10.07 0.58
N LYS A 66 7.47 -11.03 1.25
CA LYS A 66 8.06 -11.91 2.28
C LYS A 66 8.88 -11.15 3.34
N GLN A 67 8.49 -9.92 3.69
CA GLN A 67 9.20 -9.11 4.69
C GLN A 67 8.60 -9.21 6.09
N ARG A 68 7.26 -9.16 6.20
CA ARG A 68 6.53 -9.28 7.47
C ARG A 68 5.31 -10.16 7.27
N ASP A 69 5.00 -10.97 8.26
CA ASP A 69 3.75 -11.72 8.35
C ASP A 69 2.82 -11.05 9.38
N TYR A 70 1.72 -10.50 8.90
CA TYR A 70 0.67 -9.86 9.69
C TYR A 70 -0.42 -10.86 10.12
N LYS A 71 -0.27 -12.15 9.80
CA LYS A 71 -1.19 -13.24 10.13
C LYS A 71 -2.61 -13.03 9.61
N HIS A 72 -2.72 -12.34 8.47
CA HIS A 72 -3.98 -12.14 7.77
C HIS A 72 -4.00 -13.04 6.52
N PRO A 73 -5.04 -13.84 6.29
CA PRO A 73 -5.08 -14.79 5.17
C PRO A 73 -4.98 -14.09 3.82
N ASP A 74 -5.60 -12.91 3.68
CA ASP A 74 -5.57 -12.13 2.43
C ASP A 74 -4.41 -11.12 2.36
N GLN A 75 -3.35 -11.32 3.14
CA GLN A 75 -2.21 -10.41 3.13
C GLN A 75 -1.47 -10.45 1.77
N ILE A 76 -1.31 -9.28 1.16
CA ILE A 76 -0.39 -9.08 0.02
C ILE A 76 1.06 -9.24 0.48
N GLY A 77 1.91 -9.85 -0.34
CA GLY A 77 3.32 -10.08 -0.05
C GLY A 77 3.59 -11.40 0.67
N GLN A 78 2.58 -12.27 0.80
CA GLN A 78 2.70 -13.63 1.33
C GLN A 78 2.29 -14.70 0.33
N GLU A 79 2.14 -14.35 -0.95
CA GLU A 79 1.75 -15.24 -2.03
C GLU A 79 2.58 -16.54 -2.02
N ASP A 80 1.91 -17.66 -2.22
CA ASP A 80 2.56 -18.98 -2.33
C ASP A 80 3.21 -19.10 -3.71
N SER A 81 4.38 -19.73 -3.76
CA SER A 81 5.07 -19.98 -5.03
C SER A 81 4.40 -21.15 -5.75
N TYR A 82 4.10 -20.97 -7.02
CA TYR A 82 3.86 -22.08 -7.94
C TYR A 82 5.13 -22.27 -8.80
N PRO A 83 5.64 -23.49 -8.99
CA PRO A 83 6.82 -23.69 -9.81
C PRO A 83 6.56 -23.19 -11.23
N ASP A 84 7.42 -22.31 -11.72
CA ASP A 84 7.39 -21.91 -13.12
C ASP A 84 7.94 -23.03 -14.03
N TYR A 85 7.92 -22.80 -15.35
CA TYR A 85 8.35 -23.79 -16.35
C TYR A 85 9.87 -24.09 -16.33
N ILE A 86 10.68 -23.36 -15.55
CA ILE A 86 12.11 -23.63 -15.33
C ILE A 86 12.39 -24.16 -13.92
N GLY A 87 11.35 -24.38 -13.10
CA GLY A 87 11.46 -24.92 -11.74
C GLY A 87 11.95 -23.91 -10.71
N GLN A 88 11.84 -22.59 -10.97
CA GLN A 88 11.99 -21.59 -9.92
C GLN A 88 10.67 -21.45 -9.16
N GLU A 89 10.74 -21.62 -7.84
CA GLU A 89 9.61 -21.44 -6.93
C GLU A 89 9.59 -20.01 -6.37
N ASP A 90 9.51 -19.01 -7.24
CA ASP A 90 9.43 -17.61 -6.81
C ASP A 90 8.02 -17.05 -6.99
N SER A 91 7.39 -16.60 -5.89
CA SER A 91 6.06 -16.00 -5.90
C SER A 91 6.04 -14.47 -6.09
N TYR A 92 7.21 -13.83 -6.24
CA TYR A 92 7.26 -12.39 -6.45
C TYR A 92 6.55 -11.92 -7.73
N PRO A 93 6.44 -12.70 -8.84
CA PRO A 93 5.61 -12.31 -9.98
C PRO A 93 4.12 -12.18 -9.61
N ASP A 94 3.58 -13.10 -8.81
CA ASP A 94 2.18 -13.04 -8.34
C ASP A 94 1.95 -11.87 -7.39
N TYR A 95 2.94 -11.56 -6.55
CA TYR A 95 2.95 -10.33 -5.75
C TYR A 95 2.90 -9.07 -6.63
N ILE A 96 3.73 -8.99 -7.67
CA ILE A 96 3.75 -7.86 -8.61
C ILE A 96 2.39 -7.74 -9.29
N LYS A 97 1.82 -8.85 -9.77
CA LYS A 97 0.49 -8.87 -10.37
C LYS A 97 -0.57 -8.35 -9.41
N THR A 98 -0.54 -8.80 -8.16
CA THR A 98 -1.47 -8.37 -7.11
C THR A 98 -1.36 -6.87 -6.83
N LEU A 99 -0.14 -6.33 -6.80
CA LEU A 99 0.07 -4.89 -6.67
C LEU A 99 -0.42 -4.10 -7.89
N VAL A 100 -0.17 -4.59 -9.11
CA VAL A 100 -0.69 -3.96 -10.32
C VAL A 100 -2.22 -3.92 -10.31
N ASP A 101 -2.87 -5.01 -9.91
CA ASP A 101 -4.32 -5.08 -9.78
C ASP A 101 -4.84 -4.02 -8.78
N VAL A 102 -4.20 -3.87 -7.62
CA VAL A 102 -4.54 -2.79 -6.65
C VAL A 102 -4.27 -1.40 -7.23
N PHE A 103 -3.14 -1.21 -7.91
CA PHE A 103 -2.77 0.10 -8.42
C PHE A 103 -3.61 0.51 -9.64
N ASN A 104 -4.21 -0.43 -10.37
CA ASN A 104 -5.23 -0.10 -11.37
C ASN A 104 -6.47 0.55 -10.73
N GLU A 105 -6.89 0.10 -9.53
CA GLU A 105 -7.94 0.77 -8.74
C GLU A 105 -7.47 2.14 -8.19
N VAL A 106 -6.20 2.27 -7.82
CA VAL A 106 -5.64 3.58 -7.45
C VAL A 106 -5.70 4.55 -8.62
N LYS A 107 -5.42 4.08 -9.84
CA LYS A 107 -5.46 4.89 -11.05
C LYS A 107 -6.86 5.43 -11.35
N SER A 108 -7.91 4.66 -11.07
CA SER A 108 -9.31 5.05 -11.37
C SER A 108 -9.78 6.22 -10.51
N VAL A 109 -9.30 6.31 -9.26
CA VAL A 109 -9.65 7.40 -8.34
C VAL A 109 -8.72 8.61 -8.46
N LEU A 110 -7.54 8.44 -9.07
CA LEU A 110 -6.56 9.50 -9.25
C LEU A 110 -6.99 10.46 -10.36
N LYS A 111 -6.85 11.76 -10.13
CA LYS A 111 -7.03 12.78 -11.18
C LYS A 111 -6.02 12.59 -12.31
N PRO A 112 -6.31 13.04 -13.54
CA PRO A 112 -5.32 13.07 -14.63
C PRO A 112 -4.07 13.89 -14.28
N THR A 113 -4.19 14.88 -13.40
CA THR A 113 -3.07 15.70 -12.88
C THR A 113 -2.46 15.15 -11.59
N GLY A 114 -2.96 14.01 -11.10
CA GLY A 114 -2.57 13.46 -9.80
C GLY A 114 -1.21 12.79 -9.82
N THR A 115 -0.60 12.65 -8.65
CA THR A 115 0.71 12.00 -8.49
C THR A 115 0.63 10.79 -7.59
N PHE A 116 1.35 9.73 -7.94
CA PHE A 116 1.46 8.51 -7.15
C PHE A 116 2.92 8.28 -6.70
N PHE A 117 3.14 8.35 -5.39
CA PHE A 117 4.41 8.01 -4.75
C PHE A 117 4.34 6.59 -4.20
N LEU A 118 5.11 5.70 -4.80
CA LEU A 118 5.22 4.30 -4.39
C LEU A 118 6.59 4.04 -3.76
N ASN A 119 6.59 3.64 -2.49
CA ASN A 119 7.77 3.19 -1.79
C ASN A 119 7.77 1.66 -1.71
N VAL A 120 8.74 1.02 -2.36
CA VAL A 120 8.93 -0.43 -2.39
C VAL A 120 10.40 -0.77 -2.21
N GLY A 121 10.69 -1.81 -1.42
CA GLY A 121 12.05 -2.23 -1.09
C GLY A 121 12.54 -3.38 -1.96
N TYR A 122 13.86 -3.49 -2.08
CA TYR A 122 14.51 -4.67 -2.63
C TYR A 122 14.44 -5.85 -1.66
N LYS A 123 14.58 -7.06 -2.21
CA LYS A 123 14.73 -8.30 -1.46
C LYS A 123 15.94 -9.07 -1.97
N TYR A 124 16.66 -9.70 -1.05
CA TYR A 124 17.64 -10.73 -1.39
C TYR A 124 17.07 -12.10 -1.07
N GLN A 125 17.30 -13.06 -1.97
CA GLN A 125 16.99 -14.48 -1.80
C GLN A 125 18.13 -15.27 -2.42
N ASN A 126 18.62 -16.31 -1.74
CA ASN A 126 19.71 -17.15 -2.25
C ASN A 126 20.97 -16.38 -2.70
N LYS A 127 21.29 -15.25 -2.03
CA LYS A 127 22.39 -14.31 -2.37
C LYS A 127 22.22 -13.56 -3.69
N GLU A 128 21.06 -13.66 -4.31
CA GLU A 128 20.66 -12.88 -5.48
C GLU A 128 19.82 -11.68 -5.05
N LEU A 129 20.06 -10.53 -5.68
CA LEU A 129 19.22 -9.35 -5.55
C LEU A 129 18.01 -9.51 -6.47
N LEU A 130 16.82 -9.62 -5.90
CA LEU A 130 15.58 -9.64 -6.67
C LEU A 130 15.21 -8.22 -7.11
N LEU A 131 15.02 -8.04 -8.42
CA LEU A 131 14.70 -6.75 -9.04
C LEU A 131 13.20 -6.38 -8.94
N ILE A 132 12.58 -6.68 -7.80
CA ILE A 132 11.14 -6.46 -7.57
C ILE A 132 10.73 -5.01 -7.87
N PRO A 133 11.44 -3.96 -7.39
CA PRO A 133 11.07 -2.58 -7.73
C PRO A 133 11.10 -2.28 -9.23
N GLU A 134 12.10 -2.77 -9.96
CA GLU A 134 12.23 -2.57 -11.40
C GLU A 134 11.14 -3.31 -12.19
N LEU A 135 10.88 -4.56 -11.84
CA LEU A 135 9.85 -5.38 -12.49
C LEU A 135 8.47 -4.79 -12.25
N LEU A 136 8.17 -4.37 -11.01
CA LEU A 136 6.93 -3.66 -10.69
C LEU A 136 6.79 -2.36 -11.47
N ALA A 137 7.85 -1.54 -11.56
CA ALA A 137 7.82 -0.32 -12.35
C ALA A 137 7.55 -0.60 -13.84
N ALA A 138 8.19 -1.62 -14.41
CA ALA A 138 7.96 -2.03 -15.80
C ALA A 138 6.51 -2.48 -16.04
N GLU A 139 5.94 -3.29 -15.15
CA GLU A 139 4.55 -3.71 -15.23
C GLU A 139 3.57 -2.54 -15.08
N LEU A 140 3.86 -1.59 -14.19
CA LEU A 140 3.03 -0.39 -14.07
C LEU A 140 3.09 0.47 -15.35
N GLN A 141 4.26 0.61 -15.98
CA GLN A 141 4.35 1.31 -17.27
C GLN A 141 3.54 0.60 -18.37
N ARG A 142 3.56 -0.74 -18.41
CA ARG A 142 2.71 -1.54 -19.31
C ARG A 142 1.21 -1.32 -19.06
N ASN A 143 0.84 -1.01 -17.81
CA ASN A 143 -0.52 -0.65 -17.39
C ASN A 143 -0.80 0.87 -17.47
N GLY A 144 0.00 1.59 -18.28
CA GLY A 144 -0.23 2.99 -18.62
C GLY A 144 0.10 3.98 -17.50
N TRP A 145 0.95 3.60 -16.53
CA TRP A 145 1.58 4.55 -15.63
C TRP A 145 2.81 5.18 -16.27
N ALA A 146 3.13 6.41 -15.87
CA ALA A 146 4.37 7.07 -16.25
C ALA A 146 5.32 7.12 -15.03
N LEU A 147 6.48 6.47 -15.13
CA LEU A 147 7.53 6.61 -14.14
C LEU A 147 8.27 7.93 -14.36
N LEU A 148 8.01 8.92 -13.51
CA LEU A 148 8.62 10.24 -13.64
C LEU A 148 10.01 10.30 -13.01
N ASN A 149 10.15 9.76 -11.80
CA ASN A 149 11.39 9.82 -11.04
C ASN A 149 11.57 8.56 -10.19
N LYS A 150 12.83 8.17 -9.98
CA LYS A 150 13.23 7.18 -8.96
C LYS A 150 13.94 7.93 -7.83
N ILE A 151 13.32 7.95 -6.65
CA ILE A 151 13.85 8.63 -5.46
C ILE A 151 14.46 7.56 -4.54
N ILE A 152 15.72 7.74 -4.15
CA ILE A 152 16.42 6.80 -3.27
C ILE A 152 16.28 7.26 -1.81
N TRP A 153 15.59 6.47 -1.00
CA TRP A 153 15.56 6.68 0.44
C TRP A 153 16.78 6.03 1.09
N ASN A 154 17.83 6.83 1.33
CA ASN A 154 18.99 6.40 2.09
C ASN A 154 18.66 6.35 3.59
N LYS A 155 18.76 5.17 4.20
CA LYS A 155 18.54 4.97 5.63
C LYS A 155 19.84 4.50 6.30
N PRO A 156 20.64 5.43 6.88
CA PRO A 156 21.96 5.10 7.40
C PRO A 156 21.97 4.19 8.63
N ASN A 157 20.82 4.01 9.30
CA ASN A 157 20.68 3.26 10.56
C ASN A 157 19.82 2.00 10.43
N GLU A 158 19.68 1.41 9.23
CA GLU A 158 19.07 0.09 9.16
C GLU A 158 19.97 -0.90 9.91
N ARG A 159 19.44 -1.44 11.02
CA ARG A 159 20.10 -2.52 11.75
C ARG A 159 20.31 -3.64 10.74
N LEU A 160 21.55 -3.86 10.31
CA LEU A 160 21.96 -5.14 9.75
C LEU A 160 21.52 -6.16 10.80
N GLY A 161 20.56 -7.03 10.44
CA GLY A 161 20.12 -8.09 11.33
C GLY A 161 21.35 -8.80 11.86
N THR A 162 21.45 -8.96 13.18
CA THR A 162 22.47 -9.83 13.76
C THR A 162 22.33 -11.19 13.10
N PRO A 163 23.41 -11.78 12.55
CA PRO A 163 23.35 -13.17 12.10
C PRO A 163 22.93 -14.03 13.28
N GLU A 164 21.84 -14.78 13.15
CA GLU A 164 21.55 -15.93 14.01
C GLU A 164 22.47 -17.11 13.65
#